data_AF-A0A2Z3RBM6-F1
#
_entry.id   AF-A0A2Z3RBM6-F1
#
_cell.length_a   1.000
_cell.length_b   1.000
_cell.length_c   1.000
_cell.angle_alpha   90.00
_cell.angle_beta   90.00
_cell.angle_gamma   90.00
#
_symmetry.space_group_name_H-M   'P 1'
#
loop_
_entity.id
_entity.type
_entity.pdbx_description
1 polymer ?
#
loop_
_entity_poly.entity_id
_entity_poly.type
_entity_poly.pdbx_seq_one_letter_code
_entity_poly.pdbx_strand_id
1 'polypeptide(L)'
;MGTLLAILAAAALAIELSSMTFYLLAVAAALAAGSVVAWIGAPAGWALATVALGAVAGLPVAHRVRVRLSRATPESVRLADPDAGHVVRVESVAPDGLRVAYRDTSWAGRLADEYRDITVSSGDLMTIVAREGNDLRLAPVGAQAAAHAADPDLGHLVRVESVTPDGLRVTYRDSSRPGRLANECRDIAVSSGDLMTIVGRDGPDLLLAPVPAQAATRP
;
A
#
# COMPACT_ATOMS: atom_id res chain seq x y z
N MET A 1 -13.65 38.56 21.02
CA MET A 1 -14.13 37.40 20.24
C MET A 1 -12.98 36.64 19.57
N GLY A 2 -12.15 37.28 18.73
CA GLY A 2 -11.03 36.58 18.05
C GLY A 2 -10.06 35.87 18.99
N THR A 3 -9.67 36.50 20.09
CA THR A 3 -8.82 35.89 21.12
C THR A 3 -9.40 34.60 21.72
N LEU A 4 -10.70 34.55 21.96
CA LEU A 4 -11.39 33.34 22.43
C LEU A 4 -11.29 32.21 21.38
N LEU A 5 -11.54 32.53 20.11
CA LEU A 5 -11.43 31.57 19.00
C LEU A 5 -10.00 31.04 18.85
N ALA A 6 -8.97 31.88 19.01
CA ALA A 6 -7.58 31.47 18.98
C ALA A 6 -7.21 30.51 20.12
N ILE A 7 -7.69 30.79 21.35
CA ILE A 7 -7.48 29.90 22.50
C ILE A 7 -8.14 28.55 22.26
N LEU A 8 -9.38 28.54 21.76
CA LEU A 8 -10.09 27.30 21.44
C LEU A 8 -9.39 26.52 20.31
N ALA A 9 -8.86 27.20 19.29
CA ALA A 9 -8.08 26.58 18.23
C ALA A 9 -6.82 25.89 18.78
N ALA A 10 -6.07 26.57 19.64
CA ALA A 10 -4.87 26.03 20.27
C ALA A 10 -5.18 24.83 21.18
N ALA A 11 -6.26 24.90 21.96
CA ALA A 11 -6.71 23.80 22.81
C ALA A 11 -7.13 22.58 21.98
N ALA A 12 -7.92 22.77 20.91
CA ALA A 12 -8.32 21.69 20.02
C ALA A 12 -7.10 21.03 19.34
N LEU A 13 -6.11 21.83 18.92
CA LEU A 13 -4.86 21.32 18.35
C LEU A 13 -4.05 20.51 19.38
N ALA A 14 -3.93 21.00 20.62
CA ALA A 14 -3.22 20.28 21.68
C ALA A 14 -3.87 18.93 22.01
N ILE A 15 -5.21 18.90 22.10
CA ILE A 15 -5.96 17.66 22.33
C ILE A 15 -5.76 16.69 21.16
N GLU A 16 -5.80 17.17 19.93
CA GLU A 16 -5.54 16.33 18.75
C GLU A 16 -4.15 15.68 18.81
N LEU A 17 -3.11 16.48 19.06
CA LEU A 17 -1.73 15.98 19.13
C LEU A 17 -1.55 14.95 20.25
N SER A 18 -2.28 15.09 21.36
CA SER A 18 -2.27 14.12 22.47
C SER A 18 -3.03 12.82 22.16
N SER A 19 -4.06 12.88 21.31
CA SER A 19 -4.94 11.76 20.99
C SER A 19 -4.51 11.01 19.71
N MET A 20 -3.59 11.60 18.94
CA MET A 20 -3.10 11.05 17.66
C MET A 20 -4.23 10.85 16.63
N THR A 21 -5.35 11.58 16.75
CA THR A 21 -6.48 11.54 15.79
C THR A 21 -6.40 12.66 14.75
N PHE A 22 -7.37 12.73 13.81
CA PHE A 22 -7.41 13.70 12.69
C PHE A 22 -8.69 14.57 12.63
N TYR A 23 -9.60 14.42 13.61
CA TYR A 23 -10.90 15.10 13.59
C TYR A 23 -10.86 16.50 14.20
N LEU A 24 -10.08 16.70 15.26
CA LEU A 24 -9.98 17.99 15.94
C LEU A 24 -9.09 18.97 15.18
N LEU A 25 -8.20 18.48 14.29
CA LEU A 25 -7.39 19.34 13.43
C LEU A 25 -8.25 20.19 12.48
N ALA A 26 -9.31 19.60 11.91
CA ALA A 26 -10.25 20.33 11.05
C ALA A 26 -10.99 21.43 11.83
N VAL A 27 -11.39 21.13 13.08
CA VAL A 27 -12.05 22.09 13.97
C VAL A 27 -11.09 23.20 14.40
N ALA A 28 -9.85 22.85 14.74
CA ALA A 28 -8.81 23.81 15.10
C ALA A 28 -8.51 24.78 13.94
N ALA A 29 -8.42 24.27 12.70
CA ALA A 29 -8.23 25.08 11.50
C ALA A 29 -9.41 26.04 11.26
N ALA A 30 -10.65 25.57 11.44
CA ALA A 30 -11.84 26.41 11.30
C ALA A 30 -11.90 27.52 12.36
N LEU A 31 -11.58 27.21 13.62
CA LEU A 31 -11.48 28.18 14.71
C LEU A 31 -10.36 29.21 14.47
N ALA A 32 -9.20 28.77 13.97
CA ALA A 32 -8.11 29.66 13.60
C ALA A 32 -8.51 30.64 12.48
N ALA A 33 -9.19 30.15 11.44
CA ALA A 33 -9.70 31.01 10.37
C ALA A 33 -10.74 32.02 10.89
N GLY A 34 -11.67 31.59 11.76
CA GLY A 34 -12.62 32.49 12.42
C GLY A 34 -11.95 33.54 13.31
N SER A 35 -10.85 33.20 13.99
CA SER A 35 -10.05 34.14 14.76
C SER A 35 -9.46 35.24 13.89
N VAL A 36 -8.87 34.89 12.75
CA VAL A 36 -8.31 35.85 11.79
C VAL A 36 -9.38 36.80 11.28
N VAL A 37 -10.57 36.28 10.91
CA VAL A 37 -11.71 37.09 10.47
C VAL A 37 -12.16 38.08 11.56
N ALA A 38 -12.16 37.66 12.84
CA ALA A 38 -12.49 38.55 13.94
C ALA A 38 -11.41 39.62 14.20
N TRP A 39 -10.13 39.32 13.97
CA TRP A 39 -9.02 40.28 14.17
C TRP A 39 -8.95 41.35 13.11
N ILE A 40 -9.39 41.07 11.87
CA ILE A 40 -9.51 42.10 10.82
C ILE A 40 -10.74 43.02 11.01
N GLY A 41 -11.44 42.91 12.15
CA GLY A 41 -12.57 43.78 12.51
C GLY A 41 -13.91 43.36 11.92
N ALA A 42 -14.02 42.15 11.34
CA ALA A 42 -15.29 41.68 10.81
C ALA A 42 -16.33 41.45 11.94
N PRO A 43 -17.63 41.63 11.65
CA PRO A 43 -18.70 41.35 12.60
C PRO A 43 -18.67 39.90 13.11
N ALA A 44 -19.12 39.69 14.34
CA ALA A 44 -19.13 38.36 14.96
C ALA A 44 -19.85 37.29 14.12
N GLY A 45 -20.91 37.67 13.39
CA GLY A 45 -21.62 36.77 12.47
C GLY A 45 -20.73 36.20 11.37
N TRP A 46 -19.82 37.01 10.81
CA TRP A 46 -18.88 36.55 9.78
C TRP A 46 -17.84 35.59 10.34
N ALA A 47 -17.27 35.90 11.51
CA ALA A 47 -16.34 35.00 12.18
C ALA A 47 -16.97 33.63 12.48
N LEU A 48 -18.21 33.62 13.02
CA LEU A 48 -18.94 32.39 13.31
C LEU A 48 -19.34 31.62 12.04
N ALA A 49 -19.74 32.33 10.97
CA ALA A 49 -20.04 31.71 9.68
C ALA A 49 -18.80 31.01 9.09
N THR A 50 -17.62 31.64 9.16
CA THR A 50 -16.36 31.04 8.73
C THR A 50 -16.03 29.77 9.52
N VAL A 51 -16.21 29.79 10.85
CA VAL A 51 -16.00 28.59 11.69
C VAL A 51 -16.97 27.47 11.30
N ALA A 52 -18.26 27.79 11.15
CA ALA A 52 -19.28 26.79 10.83
C ALA A 52 -19.03 26.14 9.46
N LEU A 53 -18.78 26.95 8.43
CA LEU A 53 -18.48 26.46 7.08
C LEU A 53 -17.17 25.65 7.06
N GLY A 54 -16.13 26.15 7.73
CA GLY A 54 -14.85 25.47 7.83
C GLY A 54 -14.94 24.11 8.51
N ALA A 55 -15.72 24.00 9.59
CA ALA A 55 -15.93 22.73 10.28
C ALA A 55 -16.71 21.73 9.39
N VAL A 56 -17.84 22.15 8.81
CA VAL A 56 -18.68 21.28 7.96
C VAL A 56 -17.91 20.77 6.74
N ALA A 57 -17.09 21.62 6.10
CA ALA A 57 -16.26 21.22 4.96
C ALA A 57 -14.99 20.45 5.37
N GLY A 58 -14.41 20.77 6.52
CA GLY A 58 -13.14 20.23 6.99
C GLY A 58 -13.22 18.76 7.41
N LEU A 59 -14.30 18.34 8.07
CA LEU A 59 -14.47 16.95 8.50
C LEU A 59 -14.43 15.92 7.35
N PRO A 60 -15.19 16.07 6.25
CA PRO A 60 -15.14 15.10 5.15
C PRO A 60 -13.79 15.12 4.41
N VAL A 61 -13.10 16.27 4.35
CA VAL A 61 -11.74 16.35 3.79
C VAL A 61 -10.75 15.61 4.70
N ALA A 62 -10.78 15.86 6.01
CA ALA A 62 -9.92 15.18 6.98
C ALA A 62 -10.17 13.66 6.97
N HIS A 63 -11.43 13.23 6.89
CA HIS A 63 -11.76 11.82 6.76
C HIS A 63 -11.19 11.20 5.47
N ARG A 64 -11.33 11.87 4.33
CA ARG A 64 -10.77 11.39 3.06
C ARG A 64 -9.24 11.35 3.07
N VAL A 65 -8.58 12.36 3.65
CA VAL A 65 -7.12 12.40 3.80
C VAL A 65 -6.66 11.26 4.70
N ARG A 66 -7.32 11.05 5.84
CA ARG A 66 -7.05 9.90 6.72
C ARG A 66 -7.19 8.59 5.97
N VAL A 67 -8.30 8.35 5.28
CA VAL A 67 -8.50 7.10 4.52
C VAL A 67 -7.42 6.92 3.44
N ARG A 68 -6.99 8.00 2.78
CA ARG A 68 -5.90 7.94 1.79
C ARG A 68 -4.55 7.64 2.43
N LEU A 69 -4.23 8.25 3.56
CA LEU A 69 -2.98 8.03 4.29
C LEU A 69 -2.94 6.68 5.01
N SER A 70 -4.09 6.13 5.40
CA SER A 70 -4.23 4.81 6.01
C SER A 70 -4.25 3.67 4.99
N ARG A 71 -4.26 3.96 3.67
CA ARG A 71 -4.04 2.92 2.66
C ARG A 71 -2.59 2.49 2.75
N ALA A 72 -2.37 1.30 3.31
CA ALA A 72 -1.07 0.69 3.43
C ALA A 72 -0.39 0.64 2.05
N THR A 73 0.70 1.39 1.93
CA THR A 73 1.65 1.22 0.83
C THR A 73 2.66 0.14 1.26
N PRO A 74 3.26 -0.63 0.34
CA PRO A 74 4.26 -1.64 0.68
C PRO A 74 5.41 -1.06 1.52
N GLU A 75 5.76 0.20 1.26
CA GLU A 75 6.76 0.96 2.00
C GLU A 75 6.30 1.30 3.42
N SER A 76 5.02 1.64 3.63
CA SER A 76 4.47 1.89 4.97
C SER A 76 4.36 0.60 5.79
N VAL A 77 4.15 -0.56 5.16
CA VAL A 77 4.16 -1.87 5.85
C VAL A 77 5.57 -2.22 6.34
N ARG A 78 6.59 -2.00 5.49
CA ARG A 78 8.00 -2.18 5.89
C ARG A 78 8.48 -1.17 6.94
N LEU A 79 7.99 0.08 6.89
CA LEU A 79 8.28 1.08 7.92
C LEU A 79 7.56 0.80 9.24
N ALA A 80 6.35 0.23 9.19
CA ALA A 80 5.57 -0.12 10.38
C ALA A 80 6.11 -1.38 11.07
N ASP A 81 6.69 -2.30 10.32
CA ASP A 81 7.28 -3.52 10.85
C ASP A 81 8.64 -3.82 10.18
N PRO A 82 9.76 -3.54 10.86
CA PRO A 82 11.10 -3.77 10.30
C PRO A 82 11.40 -5.26 10.08
N ASP A 83 10.60 -6.16 10.64
CA ASP A 83 10.76 -7.61 10.47
C ASP A 83 10.02 -8.13 9.21
N ALA A 84 9.11 -7.35 8.64
CA ALA A 84 8.32 -7.74 7.46
C ALA A 84 9.19 -7.90 6.19
N GLY A 85 8.98 -9.00 5.48
CA GLY A 85 9.68 -9.38 4.25
C GLY A 85 10.87 -10.32 4.46
N HIS A 86 11.26 -10.63 5.70
CA HIS A 86 12.31 -11.62 5.97
C HIS A 86 11.78 -13.04 5.74
N VAL A 87 12.64 -13.89 5.18
CA VAL A 87 12.37 -15.31 5.02
C VAL A 87 12.79 -16.05 6.29
N VAL A 88 11.90 -16.90 6.79
CA VAL A 88 12.09 -17.72 7.99
C VAL A 88 11.85 -19.19 7.66
N ARG A 89 12.51 -20.07 8.41
CA ARG A 89 12.32 -21.52 8.28
C ARG A 89 11.42 -22.04 9.38
N VAL A 90 10.44 -22.86 9.02
CA VAL A 90 9.58 -23.57 9.97
C VAL A 90 10.38 -24.65 10.68
N GLU A 91 10.48 -24.56 12.01
CA GLU A 91 11.13 -25.54 12.87
C GLU A 91 10.15 -26.66 13.25
N SER A 92 8.93 -26.30 13.66
CA SER A 92 7.91 -27.26 14.03
C SER A 92 6.49 -26.73 13.77
N VAL A 93 5.58 -27.67 13.58
CA VAL A 93 4.16 -27.41 13.31
C VAL A 93 3.37 -28.00 14.47
N ALA A 94 2.59 -27.17 15.15
CA ALA A 94 1.73 -27.55 16.26
C ALA A 94 0.26 -27.21 15.94
N PRO A 95 -0.72 -27.81 16.63
CA PRO A 95 -2.14 -27.50 16.43
C PRO A 95 -2.47 -26.02 16.69
N ASP A 96 -1.71 -25.38 17.59
CA ASP A 96 -1.90 -23.99 18.01
C ASP A 96 -1.14 -22.97 17.14
N GLY A 97 -0.27 -23.44 16.22
CA GLY A 97 0.54 -22.57 15.36
C GLY A 97 1.87 -23.17 14.91
N LEU A 98 2.72 -22.34 14.30
CA LEU A 98 4.03 -22.69 13.78
C LEU A 98 5.13 -22.18 14.71
N ARG A 99 6.26 -22.89 14.76
CA ARG A 99 7.52 -22.36 15.30
C ARG A 99 8.47 -22.10 14.15
N VAL A 100 9.08 -20.92 14.13
CA VAL A 100 10.01 -20.51 13.08
C VAL A 100 11.33 -20.02 13.66
N ALA A 101 12.43 -20.35 12.98
CA ALA A 101 13.75 -19.81 13.28
C ALA A 101 13.86 -18.39 12.72
N TYR A 102 14.04 -17.39 13.59
CA TYR A 102 14.25 -16.00 13.20
C TYR A 102 15.23 -15.33 14.16
N ARG A 103 16.31 -14.73 13.62
CA ARG A 103 17.38 -14.08 14.39
C ARG A 103 17.92 -14.97 15.52
N ASP A 104 18.36 -16.17 15.15
CA ASP A 104 18.95 -17.17 16.05
C ASP A 104 18.07 -17.55 17.26
N THR A 105 16.78 -17.30 17.18
CA THR A 105 15.78 -17.61 18.21
C THR A 105 14.54 -18.24 17.60
N SER A 106 13.83 -19.05 18.38
CA SER A 106 12.58 -19.69 17.96
C SER A 106 11.40 -18.76 18.29
N TRP A 107 10.64 -18.38 17.25
CA TRP A 107 9.49 -17.50 17.36
C TRP A 107 8.19 -18.26 17.14
N ALA A 108 7.12 -17.81 17.80
CA ALA A 108 5.78 -18.24 17.48
C ALA A 108 5.33 -17.59 16.18
N GLY A 109 4.73 -18.38 15.29
CA GLY A 109 4.22 -17.93 14.02
C GLY A 109 2.84 -18.49 13.74
N ARG A 110 2.03 -17.74 13.00
CA ARG A 110 0.75 -18.19 12.46
C ARG A 110 0.68 -17.85 10.98
N LEU A 111 -0.03 -18.68 10.24
CA LEU A 111 -0.37 -18.34 8.86
C LEU A 111 -1.27 -17.12 8.85
N ALA A 112 -1.03 -16.20 7.91
CA ALA A 112 -1.97 -15.12 7.67
C ALA A 112 -3.33 -15.70 7.25
N ASP A 113 -4.42 -14.98 7.54
CA ASP A 113 -5.80 -15.48 7.38
C ASP A 113 -6.08 -16.01 5.95
N GLU A 114 -5.48 -15.38 4.95
CA GLU A 114 -5.55 -15.73 3.53
C GLU A 114 -4.92 -17.09 3.19
N TYR A 115 -4.02 -17.56 4.06
CA TYR A 115 -3.24 -18.78 3.89
C TYR A 115 -3.52 -19.78 5.01
N ARG A 116 -4.65 -19.70 5.70
CA ARG A 116 -4.95 -20.59 6.83
C ARG A 116 -5.09 -22.06 6.43
N ASP A 117 -5.44 -22.32 5.17
CA ASP A 117 -5.78 -23.67 4.68
C ASP A 117 -4.61 -24.39 4.00
N ILE A 118 -3.43 -23.79 3.90
CA ILE A 118 -2.25 -24.48 3.35
C ILE A 118 -1.61 -25.39 4.39
N THR A 119 -1.26 -26.59 3.94
CA THR A 119 -0.48 -27.55 4.72
C THR A 119 0.97 -27.10 4.75
N VAL A 120 1.49 -26.90 5.96
CA VAL A 120 2.88 -26.51 6.22
C VAL A 120 3.59 -27.66 6.91
N SER A 121 4.83 -27.92 6.51
CA SER A 121 5.72 -28.91 7.10
C SER A 121 6.93 -28.27 7.77
N SER A 122 7.53 -28.99 8.72
CA SER A 122 8.84 -28.60 9.27
C SER A 122 9.88 -28.57 8.13
N GLY A 123 10.68 -27.51 8.09
CA GLY A 123 11.66 -27.24 7.04
C GLY A 123 11.18 -26.28 5.96
N ASP A 124 9.88 -26.02 5.86
CA ASP A 124 9.34 -25.09 4.87
C ASP A 124 9.84 -23.66 5.09
N LEU A 125 10.03 -22.94 4.00
CA LEU A 125 10.38 -21.52 4.04
C LEU A 125 9.11 -20.68 3.94
N MET A 126 9.00 -19.71 4.83
CA MET A 126 7.90 -18.74 4.89
C MET A 126 8.45 -17.32 4.89
N THR A 127 7.64 -16.35 4.49
CA THR A 127 7.96 -14.92 4.59
C THR A 127 7.16 -14.31 5.73
N ILE A 128 7.81 -13.50 6.56
CA ILE A 128 7.13 -12.68 7.57
C ILE A 128 6.35 -11.59 6.85
N VAL A 129 5.03 -11.56 6.99
CA VAL A 129 4.18 -10.54 6.38
C VAL A 129 3.87 -9.40 7.34
N ALA A 130 3.81 -9.70 8.63
CA ALA A 130 3.60 -8.75 9.72
C ALA A 130 3.90 -9.42 11.07
N ARG A 131 4.01 -8.63 12.11
CA ARG A 131 4.10 -9.05 13.51
C ARG A 131 2.86 -8.59 14.27
N GLU A 132 2.24 -9.53 14.97
CA GLU A 132 1.07 -9.27 15.81
C GLU A 132 1.44 -9.59 17.28
N GLY A 133 1.87 -8.55 17.99
CA GLY A 133 2.41 -8.70 19.34
C GLY A 133 3.68 -9.57 19.36
N ASN A 134 3.56 -10.79 19.86
CA ASN A 134 4.67 -11.75 19.94
C ASN A 134 4.60 -12.86 18.87
N ASP A 135 3.56 -12.87 18.04
CA ASP A 135 3.38 -13.86 16.98
C ASP A 135 3.75 -13.24 15.63
N LEU A 136 4.49 -13.99 14.82
CA LEU A 136 4.79 -13.63 13.44
C LEU A 136 3.68 -14.12 12.51
N ARG A 137 3.10 -13.24 11.69
CA ARG A 137 2.24 -13.65 10.59
C ARG A 137 3.10 -14.07 9.40
N LEU A 138 2.80 -15.25 8.88
CA LEU A 138 3.59 -15.94 7.88
C LEU A 138 2.79 -16.19 6.62
N ALA A 139 3.44 -16.10 5.47
CA ALA A 139 2.91 -16.50 4.17
C ALA A 139 3.96 -17.35 3.43
N PRO A 140 3.56 -18.19 2.46
CA PRO A 140 4.51 -18.92 1.63
C PRO A 140 5.58 -18.00 1.02
N VAL A 141 6.81 -18.48 0.90
CA VAL A 141 7.81 -17.77 0.08
C VAL A 141 7.28 -17.69 -1.34
N GLY A 142 7.16 -16.47 -1.86
CA GLY A 142 6.51 -16.18 -3.14
C GLY A 142 5.07 -15.68 -3.02
N ALA A 143 4.41 -15.85 -1.88
CA ALA A 143 3.07 -15.30 -1.63
C ALA A 143 3.10 -13.79 -1.40
N GLN A 144 4.12 -13.26 -0.71
CA GLN A 144 4.37 -11.81 -0.64
C GLN A 144 4.70 -11.25 -2.03
N ALA A 145 5.41 -12.01 -2.88
CA ALA A 145 5.65 -11.65 -4.27
C ALA A 145 4.38 -11.74 -5.12
N ALA A 146 3.49 -12.71 -4.85
CA ALA A 146 2.18 -12.87 -5.48
C ALA A 146 1.14 -11.84 -4.99
N ALA A 147 1.25 -11.36 -3.76
CA ALA A 147 0.44 -10.28 -3.18
C ALA A 147 1.00 -8.90 -3.57
N HIS A 148 2.32 -8.78 -3.75
CA HIS A 148 2.94 -7.64 -4.46
C HIS A 148 2.57 -7.65 -5.94
N ALA A 149 2.36 -8.85 -6.50
CA ALA A 149 1.73 -9.14 -7.78
C ALA A 149 0.19 -9.27 -7.64
N ALA A 150 -0.46 -8.61 -6.66
CA ALA A 150 -1.88 -8.27 -6.79
C ALA A 150 -2.00 -7.00 -7.65
N ASP A 151 -1.25 -6.94 -8.75
CA ASP A 151 -1.46 -5.99 -9.82
C ASP A 151 -2.70 -6.48 -10.59
N PRO A 152 -3.82 -5.75 -10.62
CA PRO A 152 -5.00 -6.15 -11.42
C PRO A 152 -4.68 -6.32 -12.91
N ASP A 153 -3.48 -5.92 -13.32
CA ASP A 153 -2.96 -5.97 -14.68
C ASP A 153 -2.21 -7.28 -14.99
N LEU A 154 -2.02 -8.20 -14.02
CA LEU A 154 -1.39 -9.49 -14.27
C LEU A 154 -2.25 -10.43 -15.12
N GLY A 155 -1.59 -11.13 -16.04
CA GLY A 155 -2.26 -11.93 -17.06
C GLY A 155 -2.87 -11.08 -18.18
N HIS A 156 -2.82 -9.75 -18.09
CA HIS A 156 -3.30 -8.88 -19.14
C HIS A 156 -2.35 -8.91 -20.33
N LEU A 157 -2.94 -9.03 -21.51
CA LEU A 157 -2.18 -9.05 -22.74
C LEU A 157 -1.80 -7.62 -23.12
N VAL A 158 -0.55 -7.46 -23.51
CA VAL A 158 0.03 -6.22 -24.02
C VAL A 158 0.68 -6.47 -25.36
N ARG A 159 0.66 -5.46 -26.22
CA ARG A 159 1.32 -5.50 -27.53
C ARG A 159 2.63 -4.75 -27.47
N VAL A 160 3.70 -5.35 -27.99
CA VAL A 160 4.98 -4.67 -28.16
C VAL A 160 4.84 -3.60 -29.24
N GLU A 161 5.11 -2.35 -28.87
CA GLU A 161 5.08 -1.18 -29.75
C GLU A 161 6.45 -0.96 -30.39
N SER A 162 7.53 -1.11 -29.61
CA SER A 162 8.90 -1.03 -30.11
C SER A 162 9.87 -1.77 -29.20
N VAL A 163 10.97 -2.23 -29.79
CA VAL A 163 12.08 -2.89 -29.11
C VAL A 163 13.26 -1.94 -29.11
N THR A 164 13.77 -1.59 -27.94
CA THR A 164 14.93 -0.70 -27.76
C THR A 164 16.07 -1.44 -27.06
N PRO A 165 17.32 -0.99 -27.18
CA PRO A 165 18.45 -1.62 -26.48
C PRO A 165 18.29 -1.65 -24.95
N ASP A 166 17.55 -0.69 -24.39
CA ASP A 166 17.34 -0.52 -22.95
C ASP A 166 16.09 -1.25 -22.42
N GLY A 167 15.25 -1.80 -23.32
CA GLY A 167 14.01 -2.48 -22.96
C GLY A 167 12.93 -2.45 -24.05
N LEU A 168 11.70 -2.77 -23.67
CA LEU A 168 10.53 -2.80 -24.55
C LEU A 168 9.63 -1.60 -24.27
N ARG A 169 8.92 -1.12 -25.29
CA ARG A 169 7.71 -0.32 -25.10
C ARG A 169 6.51 -1.15 -25.46
N VAL A 170 5.49 -1.11 -24.61
CA VAL A 170 4.24 -1.84 -24.81
C VAL A 170 3.05 -0.92 -24.70
N THR A 171 2.04 -1.15 -25.52
CA THR A 171 0.75 -0.48 -25.40
C THR A 171 -0.09 -1.21 -24.36
N TYR A 172 -0.46 -0.50 -23.29
CA TYR A 172 -1.33 -0.98 -22.23
C TYR A 172 -2.43 0.05 -21.92
N ARG A 173 -3.70 -0.37 -21.99
CA ARG A 173 -4.89 0.51 -21.82
C ARG A 173 -4.73 1.84 -22.58
N ASP A 174 -4.44 1.76 -23.87
CA ASP A 174 -4.24 2.90 -24.78
C ASP A 174 -3.11 3.88 -24.41
N SER A 175 -2.18 3.45 -23.54
CA SER A 175 -1.01 4.24 -23.16
C SER A 175 0.28 3.45 -23.33
N SER A 176 1.32 4.11 -23.84
CA SER A 176 2.66 3.51 -24.00
C SER A 176 3.34 3.41 -22.63
N ARG A 177 3.75 2.20 -22.26
CA ARG A 177 4.43 1.89 -20.99
C ARG A 177 5.77 1.24 -21.27
N PRO A 178 6.80 1.51 -20.45
CA PRO A 178 8.04 0.75 -20.52
C PRO A 178 7.79 -0.67 -19.99
N GLY A 179 8.46 -1.63 -20.61
CA GLY A 179 8.41 -3.04 -20.27
C GLY A 179 9.76 -3.69 -20.41
N ARG A 180 9.94 -4.82 -19.75
CA ARG A 180 11.15 -5.62 -19.78
C ARG A 180 10.76 -7.09 -19.78
N LEU A 181 11.53 -7.92 -20.47
CA LEU A 181 11.34 -9.36 -20.38
C LEU A 181 11.64 -9.82 -18.96
N ALA A 182 10.80 -10.72 -18.45
CA ALA A 182 11.09 -11.45 -17.23
C ALA A 182 12.47 -12.12 -17.34
N ASN A 183 13.18 -12.25 -16.22
CA ASN A 183 14.56 -12.77 -16.22
C ASN A 183 14.69 -14.14 -16.91
N GLU A 184 13.67 -14.98 -16.79
CA GLU A 184 13.57 -16.31 -17.40
C GLU A 184 13.37 -16.27 -18.93
N CYS A 185 12.94 -15.13 -19.47
CA CYS A 185 12.62 -14.93 -20.89
C CYS A 185 13.58 -13.97 -21.61
N ARG A 186 14.70 -13.57 -20.97
CA ARG A 186 15.63 -12.56 -21.54
C ARG A 186 16.25 -12.95 -22.87
N ASP A 187 16.42 -14.24 -23.12
CA ASP A 187 17.05 -14.76 -24.34
C ASP A 187 16.06 -14.94 -25.52
N ILE A 188 14.79 -14.58 -25.32
CA ILE A 188 13.76 -14.72 -26.34
C ILE A 188 13.82 -13.54 -27.31
N ALA A 189 13.85 -13.85 -28.61
CA ALA A 189 13.74 -12.84 -29.65
C ALA A 189 12.31 -12.26 -29.67
N VAL A 190 12.22 -10.94 -29.54
CA VAL A 190 10.97 -10.19 -29.51
C VAL A 190 10.94 -9.20 -30.66
N SER A 191 9.79 -9.12 -31.33
CA SER A 191 9.55 -8.18 -32.41
C SER A 191 8.43 -7.19 -32.06
N SER A 192 8.45 -6.04 -32.73
CA SER A 192 7.32 -5.11 -32.70
C SER A 192 6.06 -5.81 -33.20
N GLY A 193 4.96 -5.65 -32.47
CA GLY A 193 3.67 -6.27 -32.75
C GLY A 193 3.41 -7.57 -31.97
N ASP A 194 4.44 -8.14 -31.33
CA ASP A 194 4.30 -9.36 -30.53
C ASP A 194 3.35 -9.14 -29.35
N LEU A 195 2.63 -10.20 -29.01
CA LEU A 195 1.73 -10.21 -27.86
C LEU A 195 2.44 -10.84 -26.67
N MET A 196 2.38 -10.16 -25.54
CA MET A 196 3.00 -10.59 -24.28
C MET A 196 1.99 -10.53 -23.16
N THR A 197 2.21 -11.34 -22.13
CA THR A 197 1.43 -11.28 -20.90
C THR A 197 2.25 -10.58 -19.82
N ILE A 198 1.58 -9.73 -19.05
CA ILE A 198 2.19 -9.12 -17.87
C ILE A 198 2.31 -10.21 -16.80
N VAL A 199 3.55 -10.48 -16.39
CA VAL A 199 3.90 -11.47 -15.34
C VAL A 199 4.40 -10.82 -14.06
N GLY A 200 4.56 -9.50 -14.05
CA GLY A 200 4.94 -8.74 -12.86
C GLY A 200 5.30 -7.30 -13.16
N ARG A 201 5.94 -6.63 -12.21
CA ARG A 201 6.42 -5.25 -12.34
C ARG A 201 7.75 -5.09 -11.61
N ASP A 202 8.67 -4.33 -12.19
CA ASP A 202 9.95 -3.94 -11.59
C ASP A 202 10.10 -2.42 -11.67
N GLY A 203 9.78 -1.73 -10.56
CA GLY A 203 9.68 -0.27 -10.55
C GLY A 203 8.62 0.27 -11.54
N PRO A 204 8.97 1.16 -12.49
CA PRO A 204 8.04 1.64 -13.52
C PRO A 204 7.83 0.65 -14.68
N ASP A 205 8.66 -0.39 -14.79
CA ASP A 205 8.69 -1.30 -15.94
C ASP A 205 7.77 -2.51 -15.71
N LEU A 206 6.97 -2.85 -16.73
CA LEU A 206 6.18 -4.08 -16.73
C LEU A 206 7.08 -5.27 -17.05
N LEU A 207 7.00 -6.34 -16.25
CA LEU A 207 7.69 -7.60 -16.56
C LEU A 207 6.80 -8.44 -17.48
N LEU A 208 7.37 -8.86 -18.60
CA LEU A 208 6.65 -9.46 -19.72
C LEU A 208 7.16 -10.86 -20.01
N ALA A 209 6.24 -11.77 -20.34
CA ALA A 209 6.55 -13.08 -20.88
C ALA A 209 5.77 -13.33 -22.18
N PRO A 210 6.27 -14.19 -23.09
CA PRO A 210 5.50 -14.62 -24.24
C PRO A 210 4.19 -15.26 -23.81
N VAL A 211 3.14 -15.02 -24.58
CA VAL A 211 1.85 -15.70 -24.34
C VAL A 211 2.03 -17.19 -24.61
N PRO A 212 1.73 -18.09 -23.65
CA PRO A 212 1.84 -19.52 -23.88
C PRO A 212 0.92 -19.93 -25.02
N ALA A 213 1.39 -20.80 -25.92
CA ALA A 213 0.70 -21.18 -27.16
C ALA A 213 -0.75 -21.71 -26.95
N GLN A 214 -1.09 -22.13 -25.73
CA GLN A 214 -2.44 -22.57 -25.35
C GLN A 214 -3.47 -21.43 -25.16
N ALA A 215 -3.03 -20.17 -25.03
CA ALA A 215 -3.91 -19.01 -24.89
C ALA A 215 -4.21 -18.29 -26.22
N ALA A 216 -3.55 -18.68 -27.32
CA ALA A 216 -3.73 -18.08 -28.64
C ALA A 216 -4.96 -18.60 -29.42
N THR A 217 -5.75 -19.51 -28.85
CA THR A 217 -6.84 -20.23 -29.54
C THR A 217 -8.23 -20.02 -28.94
N ARG A 218 -8.45 -19.01 -28.09
CA ARG A 218 -9.83 -18.57 -27.80
C ARG A 218 -10.25 -17.47 -28.78
N PRO A 219 -11.31 -17.69 -29.58
CA PRO A 219 -11.88 -16.68 -30.47
C PRO A 219 -12.51 -15.53 -29.68
#